data_AF-A0A9P5TET9-F1
#
_entry.id   AF-A0A9P5TET9-F1
#
_cell.length_a   1.000
_cell.length_b   1.000
_cell.length_c   1.000
_cell.angle_alpha   90.00
_cell.angle_beta   90.00
_cell.angle_gamma   90.00
#
_symmetry.space_group_name_H-M   'P 1'
#
loop_
_entity.id
_entity.type
_entity.pdbx_description
1 polymer ?
#
loop_
_entity_poly.entity_id
_entity_poly.type
_entity_poly.pdbx_seq_one_letter_code
_entity_poly.pdbx_strand_id
1 'polypeptide(L)'
;WEDFQGGLMEDKIKDLDVSIQPVRLMLVKLCKFTFTIKNSTTILLPEWYQMLKALKLPECIMPHDVSMQWNLIYDMLEFTTQYHTAINSMMAACNFDLHK
;
A
#
# COMPACT_ATOMS: atom_id res chain seq x y z
N TRP A 1 20.59 -2.45 39.47
CA TRP A 1 21.45 -2.21 38.29
C TRP A 1 20.77 -2.84 37.08
N GLU A 2 19.69 -2.23 36.58
CA GLU A 2 18.97 -2.65 35.35
C GLU A 2 18.64 -1.47 34.42
N ASP A 3 19.28 -0.31 34.59
CA ASP A 3 18.92 0.92 33.85
C ASP A 3 19.75 1.13 32.57
N PHE A 4 20.73 0.28 32.28
CA PHE A 4 21.66 0.47 31.14
C PHE A 4 21.17 -0.10 29.80
N GLN A 5 20.14 -0.95 29.78
CA GLN A 5 19.59 -1.52 28.52
C GLN A 5 18.37 -0.77 27.98
N GLY A 6 17.67 0.01 28.82
CA GLY A 6 16.46 0.75 28.42
C GLY A 6 16.73 1.80 27.34
N GLY A 7 17.75 2.67 27.55
CA GLY A 7 18.04 3.77 26.62
C GLY A 7 18.48 3.31 25.22
N LEU A 8 19.36 2.31 25.12
CA LEU A 8 19.84 1.80 23.82
C LEU A 8 18.73 1.11 23.02
N MET A 9 17.81 0.44 23.70
CA MET A 9 16.66 -0.20 23.06
C MET A 9 15.63 0.85 22.63
N GLU A 10 15.43 1.89 23.42
CA GLU A 10 14.51 2.97 23.11
C GLU A 10 14.96 3.83 21.93
N ASP A 11 16.27 4.13 21.83
CA ASP A 11 16.84 4.84 20.69
C ASP A 11 16.77 4.00 19.40
N LYS A 12 17.04 2.69 19.49
CA LYS A 12 16.88 1.76 18.36
C LYS A 12 15.42 1.61 17.93
N ILE A 13 14.47 1.61 18.86
CA ILE A 13 13.04 1.54 18.56
C ILE A 13 12.58 2.83 17.88
N LYS A 14 13.06 4.00 18.33
CA LYS A 14 12.74 5.29 17.70
C LYS A 14 13.31 5.39 16.28
N ASP A 15 14.56 5.01 16.08
CA ASP A 15 15.20 4.98 14.76
C ASP A 15 14.48 4.01 13.81
N LEU A 16 14.11 2.83 14.32
CA LEU A 16 13.32 1.86 13.58
C LEU A 16 11.93 2.39 13.22
N ASP A 17 11.23 3.05 14.16
CA ASP A 17 9.92 3.64 13.88
C ASP A 17 10.00 4.67 12.75
N VAL A 18 11.00 5.57 12.81
CA VAL A 18 11.27 6.57 11.76
C VAL A 18 11.50 5.91 10.40
N SER A 19 12.25 4.81 10.33
CA SER A 19 12.48 4.09 9.08
C SER A 19 11.23 3.39 8.52
N ILE A 20 10.29 2.99 9.39
CA ILE A 20 9.06 2.27 9.02
C ILE A 20 7.91 3.24 8.68
N GLN A 21 7.93 4.48 9.17
CA GLN A 21 6.94 5.52 8.84
C GLN A 21 6.60 5.61 7.32
N PRO A 22 7.58 5.69 6.38
CA PRO A 22 7.27 5.75 4.96
C PRO A 22 6.53 4.50 4.44
N VAL A 23 6.88 3.31 4.95
CA VAL A 23 6.23 2.05 4.57
C VAL A 23 4.78 2.01 5.09
N ARG A 24 4.55 2.44 6.34
CA ARG A 24 3.20 2.58 6.91
C ARG A 24 2.35 3.55 6.11
N LEU A 25 2.91 4.70 5.72
CA LEU A 25 2.20 5.69 4.92
C LEU A 25 1.85 5.15 3.52
N MET A 26 2.78 4.43 2.89
CA MET A 26 2.55 3.77 1.61
C MET A 26 1.42 2.74 1.71
N LEU A 27 1.44 1.88 2.74
CA LEU A 27 0.37 0.91 3.01
C LEU A 27 -1.00 1.56 3.18
N VAL A 28 -1.08 2.66 3.94
CA VAL A 28 -2.34 3.41 4.11
C VAL A 28 -2.86 3.95 2.77
N LYS A 29 -1.96 4.47 1.90
CA LYS A 29 -2.33 4.94 0.57
C LYS A 29 -2.84 3.81 -0.32
N LEU A 30 -2.19 2.65 -0.30
CA LEU A 30 -2.60 1.46 -1.05
C LEU A 30 -3.95 0.91 -0.57
N CYS A 31 -4.18 0.88 0.74
CA CYS A 31 -5.47 0.52 1.32
C CYS A 31 -6.58 1.45 0.81
N LYS A 32 -6.35 2.77 0.85
CA LYS A 32 -7.31 3.76 0.35
C LYS A 32 -7.57 3.60 -1.14
N PHE A 33 -6.52 3.45 -1.94
CA PHE A 33 -6.62 3.20 -3.38
C PHE A 33 -7.48 1.98 -3.69
N THR A 34 -7.19 0.84 -3.05
CA THR A 34 -7.93 -0.41 -3.25
C THR A 34 -9.39 -0.28 -2.84
N PHE A 35 -9.65 0.36 -1.69
CA PHE A 35 -11.00 0.66 -1.22
C PHE A 35 -11.75 1.54 -2.22
N THR A 36 -11.13 2.59 -2.75
CA THR A 36 -11.76 3.48 -3.72
C THR A 36 -12.07 2.79 -5.04
N ILE A 37 -11.18 1.93 -5.55
CA ILE A 37 -11.43 1.14 -6.77
C ILE A 37 -12.56 0.14 -6.55
N LYS A 38 -12.53 -0.60 -5.43
CA LYS A 38 -13.55 -1.60 -5.10
C LYS A 38 -14.94 -0.97 -4.98
N ASN A 39 -15.03 0.24 -4.45
CA ASN A 39 -16.30 0.96 -4.29
C ASN A 39 -16.73 1.76 -5.53
N SER A 40 -15.81 2.08 -6.45
CA SER A 40 -16.10 2.74 -7.72
C SER A 40 -16.16 1.73 -8.86
N THR A 41 -17.16 0.85 -8.77
CA THR A 41 -17.36 -0.29 -9.67
C THR A 41 -17.66 0.11 -11.11
N THR A 42 -18.09 1.35 -11.35
CA THR A 42 -18.55 1.84 -12.66
C THR A 42 -17.52 2.65 -13.42
N ILE A 43 -16.52 3.25 -12.75
CA ILE A 43 -15.55 4.14 -13.37
C ILE A 43 -14.13 3.59 -13.17
N LEU A 44 -13.70 3.48 -11.91
CA LEU A 44 -12.31 3.14 -11.61
C LEU A 44 -12.01 1.65 -11.78
N LEU A 45 -12.98 0.78 -11.47
CA LEU A 45 -12.76 -0.66 -11.62
C LEU A 45 -12.62 -1.08 -13.11
N PRO A 46 -13.45 -0.62 -14.05
CA PRO A 46 -13.23 -0.87 -15.47
C PRO A 46 -11.92 -0.27 -15.99
N GLU A 47 -11.56 0.94 -15.57
CA GLU A 47 -10.32 1.61 -15.95
C GLU A 47 -9.09 0.84 -15.45
N TRP A 48 -9.13 0.31 -14.23
CA TRP A 48 -8.12 -0.58 -13.68
C TRP A 48 -7.91 -1.80 -14.56
N TYR A 49 -8.97 -2.53 -14.93
CA TYR A 49 -8.85 -3.69 -15.80
C TYR A 49 -8.32 -3.34 -17.20
N GLN A 50 -8.72 -2.20 -17.76
CA GLN A 50 -8.17 -1.72 -19.03
C GLN A 50 -6.67 -1.45 -18.92
N MET A 51 -6.22 -0.86 -17.82
CA MET A 51 -4.80 -0.60 -17.57
C MET A 51 -4.01 -1.89 -17.39
N LEU A 52 -4.53 -2.87 -16.65
CA LEU A 52 -3.92 -4.19 -16.53
C LEU A 52 -3.78 -4.87 -17.89
N LYS A 53 -4.83 -4.82 -18.71
CA LYS A 53 -4.81 -5.35 -20.07
C LYS A 53 -3.79 -4.66 -20.96
N ALA A 54 -3.67 -3.33 -20.89
CA ALA A 54 -2.67 -2.56 -21.63
C ALA A 54 -1.24 -2.94 -21.22
N LEU A 55 -1.02 -3.20 -19.94
CA LEU A 55 0.27 -3.64 -19.37
C LEU A 55 0.52 -5.15 -19.49
N LYS A 56 -0.44 -5.91 -20.06
CA LYS A 56 -0.41 -7.38 -20.17
C LYS A 56 -0.26 -8.08 -18.81
N LEU A 57 -0.80 -7.47 -17.76
CA LEU A 57 -0.85 -8.03 -16.41
C LEU A 57 -2.12 -8.87 -16.24
N PRO A 58 -2.08 -9.93 -15.40
CA PRO A 58 -3.28 -10.69 -15.04
C PRO A 58 -4.34 -9.77 -14.43
N GLU A 59 -5.60 -9.97 -14.81
CA GLU A 59 -6.73 -9.24 -14.23
C GLU A 59 -6.90 -9.66 -12.76
N CYS A 60 -6.59 -8.75 -11.84
CA CYS A 60 -6.68 -9.00 -10.41
C CYS A 60 -7.06 -7.70 -9.68
N ILE A 61 -7.93 -7.80 -8.68
CA ILE A 61 -8.18 -6.71 -7.73
C ILE A 61 -7.23 -6.92 -6.56
N MET A 62 -6.55 -5.85 -6.15
CA MET A 62 -5.64 -5.90 -5.01
C MET A 62 -6.37 -6.46 -3.77
N PRO A 63 -5.76 -7.41 -3.04
CA PRO A 63 -6.36 -7.95 -1.84
C PRO A 63 -6.52 -6.83 -0.80
N HIS A 64 -7.76 -6.64 -0.33
CA HIS A 64 -8.10 -5.71 0.73
C HIS A 64 -9.10 -6.40 1.65
N ASP A 65 -8.60 -6.93 2.77
CA ASP A 65 -9.44 -7.45 3.83
C ASP A 65 -8.85 -7.10 5.20
N VAL A 66 -9.42 -6.06 5.83
CA VAL A 66 -9.02 -5.53 7.13
C VAL A 66 -9.28 -6.53 8.27
N SER A 67 -10.05 -7.59 8.00
CA SER A 67 -10.52 -8.55 9.01
C SER A 67 -9.70 -9.85 9.12
N MET A 68 -8.79 -10.15 8.18
CA MET A 68 -7.91 -11.33 8.25
C MET A 68 -6.45 -10.89 8.45
N GLN A 69 -6.12 -10.55 9.69
CA GLN A 69 -4.78 -10.10 10.08
C GLN A 69 -3.77 -11.26 10.09
N TRP A 70 -2.60 -11.02 9.50
CA TRP A 70 -1.21 -11.41 9.88
C TRP A 70 -0.30 -11.35 8.62
N ASN A 71 -0.81 -11.70 7.43
CA ASN A 71 -0.04 -11.68 6.18
C ASN A 71 -0.43 -10.57 5.19
N LEU A 72 -1.54 -9.86 5.42
CA LEU A 72 -2.06 -8.89 4.45
C LEU A 72 -1.06 -7.76 4.12
N ILE A 73 -0.25 -7.31 5.07
CA ILE A 73 0.80 -6.30 4.80
C ILE A 73 1.83 -6.86 3.81
N TYR A 74 2.25 -8.10 4.02
CA TYR A 74 3.18 -8.78 3.12
C TYR A 74 2.55 -8.98 1.74
N ASP A 75 1.32 -9.51 1.68
CA ASP A 75 0.60 -9.77 0.43
C ASP A 75 0.33 -8.47 -0.35
N MET A 76 -0.02 -7.38 0.34
CA MET A 76 -0.20 -6.06 -0.27
C MET A 76 1.12 -5.50 -0.79
N LEU A 77 2.24 -5.68 -0.09
CA LEU A 77 3.56 -5.23 -0.56
C LEU A 77 4.06 -6.05 -1.76
N GLU A 78 3.87 -7.36 -1.71
CA GLU A 78 4.18 -8.27 -2.82
C GLU A 78 3.36 -7.90 -4.06
N PHE A 79 2.04 -7.74 -3.91
CA PHE A 79 1.16 -7.29 -4.98
C PHE A 79 1.57 -5.91 -5.49
N THR A 80 1.85 -4.96 -4.60
CA THR A 80 2.25 -3.61 -5.02
C THR A 80 3.54 -3.64 -5.82
N THR A 81 4.49 -4.49 -5.46
CA THR A 81 5.75 -4.62 -6.21
C THR A 81 5.51 -5.15 -7.62
N GLN A 82 4.61 -6.14 -7.77
CA GLN A 82 4.26 -6.72 -9.07
C GLN A 82 3.44 -5.76 -9.95
N TYR A 83 2.54 -4.97 -9.35
CA TYR A 83 1.59 -4.11 -10.06
C TYR A 83 1.93 -2.61 -9.96
N HIS A 84 3.14 -2.25 -9.48
CA HIS A 84 3.56 -0.87 -9.20
C HIS A 84 3.35 0.07 -10.38
N THR A 85 3.66 -0.37 -11.60
CA THR A 85 3.49 0.43 -12.82
C THR A 85 2.02 0.78 -13.09
N ALA A 86 1.11 -0.18 -12.89
CA ALA A 86 -0.33 0.06 -13.04
C ALA A 86 -0.85 0.97 -11.92
N ILE A 87 -0.44 0.70 -10.68
CA ILE A 87 -0.83 1.49 -9.49
C ILE A 87 -0.38 2.95 -9.66
N ASN A 88 0.87 3.21 -10.05
CA ASN A 88 1.37 4.56 -10.26
C ASN A 88 0.68 5.28 -11.42
N SER A 89 0.45 4.58 -12.53
CA SER A 89 -0.22 5.17 -13.70
C SER A 89 -1.65 5.57 -13.35
N MET A 90 -2.36 4.73 -12.57
CA MET A 90 -3.72 5.04 -12.14
C MET A 90 -3.78 6.09 -11.03
N MET A 91 -2.85 6.07 -10.07
CA MET A 91 -2.74 7.14 -9.07
C MET A 91 -2.45 8.51 -9.71
N ALA A 92 -1.60 8.55 -10.75
CA ALA A 92 -1.33 9.76 -11.50
C ALA A 92 -2.56 10.23 -12.32
N ALA A 93 -3.29 9.30 -12.94
CA ALA A 93 -4.50 9.61 -13.72
C ALA A 93 -5.66 10.09 -12.85
N CYS A 94 -5.85 9.49 -11.68
CA CYS A 94 -6.96 9.80 -10.79
C CYS A 94 -6.72 11.02 -9.88
N ASN A 95 -5.58 11.72 -10.00
CA ASN A 95 -5.22 12.86 -9.14
C ASN A 95 -5.55 12.57 -7.65
N PHE A 96 -5.14 11.40 -7.15
CA PHE A 96 -5.14 11.21 -5.70
C PHE A 96 -4.09 12.18 -5.16
N ASP A 97 -4.53 13.35 -4.69
CA ASP A 97 -3.67 14.42 -4.18
C ASP A 97 -2.73 13.84 -3.11
N LEU A 98 -1.48 13.59 -3.50
CA LEU A 98 -0.41 13.11 -2.63
C LEU A 98 0.59 14.22 -2.26
N HIS A 99 0.30 15.47 -2.62
CA HIS A 99 1.02 16.65 -2.17
C HIS A 99 0.20 17.43 -1.14
N LYS A 100 0.15 16.94 0.09
CA LYS A 100 -0.03 17.80 1.27
C LYS A 100 0.51 17.16 2.53
#